data_AF-A0A0C3KHV9-F1
#
_entry.id   AF-A0A0C3KHV9-F1
#
_cell.length_a   1.000
_cell.length_b   1.000
_cell.length_c   1.000
_cell.angle_alpha   90.00
_cell.angle_beta   90.00
_cell.angle_gamma   90.00
#
_symmetry.space_group_name_H-M   'P 1'
#
loop_
_entity.id
_entity.type
_entity.pdbx_description
1 polymer ?
#
loop_
_entity_poly.entity_id
_entity_poly.type
_entity_poly.pdbx_seq_one_letter_code
_entity_poly.pdbx_strand_id
1 'polypeptide(L)'
;MLPLLRPQLNAEEPSAAINQGPSPISSEDSYSPGDVYDFHSLARVPLPRFLNRRLILPCIAHCVAVVHLKGSDPSAPSYMYSIQAFGLRPLEITLPNKLEDETRSRGSLQLVRPWHSKLPGSSAELDAVTEEQLLSTLERPFNALLLSQLPHNEHKRIASSTCITVQPKGRASILKSKIRIFNIV
;
A
#
# COMPACT_ATOMS: atom_id res chain seq x y z
N MET A 1 9.98 86.85 3.50
CA MET A 1 8.72 87.06 2.76
C MET A 1 8.48 85.85 1.87
N LEU A 2 7.38 85.11 2.10
CA LEU A 2 6.73 84.22 1.12
C LEU A 2 5.99 85.09 0.07
N PRO A 3 5.52 84.61 -1.11
CA PRO A 3 4.85 83.30 -1.30
C PRO A 3 4.96 82.54 -2.66
N LEU A 4 4.53 81.28 -2.58
CA LEU A 4 3.78 80.37 -3.50
C LEU A 4 3.83 80.55 -5.03
N LEU A 5 4.06 79.42 -5.75
CA LEU A 5 2.98 78.61 -6.37
C LEU A 5 3.48 77.20 -6.79
N ARG A 6 2.79 76.14 -6.31
CA ARG A 6 2.74 74.77 -6.88
C ARG A 6 1.67 74.76 -8.00
N PRO A 7 1.61 73.81 -8.98
CA PRO A 7 1.26 72.38 -8.75
C PRO A 7 1.77 71.26 -9.72
N GLN A 8 1.81 70.02 -9.17
CA GLN A 8 1.43 68.70 -9.75
C GLN A 8 2.30 68.07 -10.87
N LEU A 9 2.44 66.75 -11.09
CA LEU A 9 2.05 65.45 -10.48
C LEU A 9 2.85 64.36 -11.27
N ASN A 10 3.01 63.17 -10.68
CA ASN A 10 3.42 61.88 -11.23
C ASN A 10 4.87 61.45 -10.96
N ALA A 11 4.99 60.64 -9.91
CA ALA A 11 6.03 59.64 -9.74
C ALA A 11 5.66 58.41 -10.58
N GLU A 12 6.59 57.94 -11.41
CA GLU A 12 6.54 56.59 -11.97
C GLU A 12 7.91 55.95 -11.75
N GLU A 13 7.91 54.94 -10.88
CA GLU A 13 9.00 54.01 -10.64
C GLU A 13 8.72 52.76 -11.49
N PRO A 14 9.74 52.11 -12.07
CA PRO A 14 9.62 50.68 -12.33
C PRO A 14 10.74 49.90 -11.63
N SER A 15 10.37 49.31 -10.50
CA SER A 15 11.05 48.17 -9.88
C SER A 15 11.12 46.99 -10.86
N ALA A 16 12.34 46.54 -11.16
CA ALA A 16 12.59 45.36 -11.98
C ALA A 16 12.16 44.09 -11.23
N ALA A 17 11.05 43.50 -11.67
CA ALA A 17 10.56 42.21 -11.20
C ALA A 17 11.51 41.08 -11.64
N ILE A 18 12.08 40.38 -10.65
CA ILE A 18 12.72 39.08 -10.82
C ILE A 18 11.59 38.08 -11.10
N ASN A 19 11.39 37.76 -12.38
CA ASN A 19 10.51 36.67 -12.80
C ASN A 19 11.10 35.34 -12.34
N GLN A 20 10.74 34.91 -11.12
CA GLN A 20 10.76 33.50 -10.76
C GLN A 20 9.65 32.82 -11.55
N GLY A 21 9.99 32.28 -12.73
CA GLY A 21 9.13 31.32 -13.40
C GLY A 21 8.91 30.12 -12.46
N PRO A 22 7.68 29.58 -12.37
CA PRO A 22 7.44 28.39 -11.57
C PRO A 22 8.32 27.26 -12.11
N SER A 23 9.15 26.70 -11.24
CA SER A 23 9.87 25.45 -11.50
C SER A 23 8.91 24.44 -12.15
N PRO A 24 9.36 23.68 -13.16
CA PRO A 24 8.53 22.62 -13.70
C PRO A 24 8.14 21.71 -12.55
N ILE A 25 6.83 21.64 -12.29
CA ILE A 25 6.22 20.70 -11.37
C ILE A 25 6.61 19.33 -11.92
N SER A 26 7.64 18.73 -11.32
CA SER A 26 7.99 17.34 -11.52
C SER A 26 6.69 16.55 -11.37
N SER A 27 6.25 15.93 -12.47
CA SER A 27 5.07 15.10 -12.48
C SER A 27 5.39 13.82 -11.70
N GLU A 28 5.41 13.92 -10.37
CA GLU A 28 5.65 12.83 -9.41
C GLU A 28 4.42 11.91 -9.25
N ASP A 29 3.41 12.07 -10.12
CA ASP A 29 2.08 11.48 -9.99
C ASP A 29 1.78 10.36 -11.01
N SER A 30 2.76 9.85 -11.76
CA SER A 30 2.51 8.69 -12.63
C SER A 30 2.58 7.38 -11.82
N TYR A 31 1.56 7.12 -11.01
CA TYR A 31 1.35 5.81 -10.39
C TYR A 31 0.87 4.83 -11.45
N SER A 32 1.74 3.91 -11.85
CA SER A 32 1.32 2.86 -12.76
C SER A 32 0.86 1.65 -11.93
N PRO A 33 -0.40 1.19 -12.10
CA PRO A 33 -0.83 -0.09 -11.55
C PRO A 33 0.05 -1.21 -12.11
N GLY A 34 1.04 -1.65 -11.32
CA GLY A 34 2.10 -2.53 -11.80
C GLY A 34 3.47 -2.20 -11.23
N ASP A 35 3.64 -1.03 -10.63
CA ASP A 35 4.88 -0.68 -9.94
C ASP A 35 5.15 -1.67 -8.79
N VAL A 36 6.37 -2.20 -8.79
CA VAL A 36 6.85 -3.16 -7.81
C VAL A 36 8.07 -2.57 -7.12
N TYR A 37 7.99 -2.43 -5.80
CA TYR A 37 9.08 -1.90 -4.98
C TYR A 37 9.70 -3.03 -4.18
N ASP A 38 11.02 -3.18 -4.31
CA ASP A 38 11.78 -4.12 -3.47
C ASP A 38 12.04 -3.52 -2.08
N PHE A 39 12.50 -4.36 -1.15
CA PHE A 39 12.69 -3.99 0.26
C PHE A 39 13.62 -2.77 0.47
N HIS A 40 14.63 -2.56 -0.38
CA HIS A 40 15.53 -1.41 -0.23
C HIS A 40 14.97 -0.11 -0.85
N SER A 41 13.83 -0.16 -1.55
CA SER A 41 13.18 1.00 -2.20
C SER A 41 11.90 1.44 -1.49
N LEU A 42 11.69 0.99 -0.25
CA LEU A 42 10.46 1.19 0.50
C LEU A 42 10.14 2.66 0.81
N ALA A 43 11.16 3.52 0.89
CA ALA A 43 11.01 4.95 1.10
C ALA A 43 10.34 5.68 -0.08
N ARG A 44 10.37 5.09 -1.28
CA ARG A 44 9.78 5.65 -2.51
C ARG A 44 8.34 5.17 -2.73
N VAL A 45 7.84 4.32 -1.85
CA VAL A 45 6.49 3.75 -1.99
C VAL A 45 5.48 4.84 -1.72
N PRO A 46 4.48 5.02 -2.61
CA PRO A 46 3.47 6.03 -2.42
C PRO A 46 2.62 5.82 -1.18
N LEU A 47 1.94 6.88 -0.77
CA LEU A 47 0.91 6.80 0.26
C LEU A 47 -0.38 6.18 -0.29
N PRO A 48 -1.12 5.42 0.55
CA PRO A 48 -2.48 5.01 0.23
C PRO A 48 -3.36 6.21 -0.14
N ARG A 49 -4.17 6.08 -1.19
CA ARG A 49 -5.10 7.14 -1.62
C ARG A 49 -6.39 6.56 -2.17
N PHE A 50 -7.43 7.38 -2.20
CA PHE A 50 -8.65 7.06 -2.94
C PHE A 50 -8.65 7.79 -4.29
N LEU A 51 -8.94 7.07 -5.36
CA LEU A 51 -9.09 7.61 -6.71
C LEU A 51 -10.26 6.92 -7.40
N ASN A 52 -11.19 7.68 -7.99
CA ASN A 52 -12.35 7.14 -8.71
C ASN A 52 -13.16 6.10 -7.90
N ARG A 53 -13.37 6.34 -6.60
CA ARG A 53 -14.03 5.43 -5.64
C ARG A 53 -13.30 4.11 -5.37
N ARG A 54 -12.03 4.01 -5.79
CA ARG A 54 -11.16 2.86 -5.53
C ARG A 54 -10.11 3.23 -4.51
N LEU A 55 -9.76 2.28 -3.68
CA LEU A 55 -8.64 2.42 -2.76
C LEU A 55 -7.37 1.92 -3.46
N ILE A 56 -6.46 2.85 -3.77
CA ILE A 56 -5.11 2.54 -4.24
C ILE A 56 -4.26 2.29 -2.99
N LEU A 57 -3.89 1.02 -2.77
CA LEU A 57 -3.20 0.58 -1.56
C LEU A 57 -1.87 -0.11 -1.89
N PRO A 58 -0.73 0.50 -1.56
CA PRO A 58 0.54 -0.20 -1.53
C PRO A 58 0.50 -1.29 -0.46
N CYS A 59 0.80 -2.52 -0.85
CA CYS A 59 0.84 -3.65 0.08
C CYS A 59 2.05 -4.54 -0.16
N ILE A 60 2.58 -5.14 0.91
CA ILE A 60 3.42 -6.33 0.80
C ILE A 60 2.50 -7.50 0.46
N ALA A 61 2.72 -8.12 -0.70
CA ALA A 61 1.83 -9.16 -1.23
C ALA A 61 2.38 -10.56 -1.04
N HIS A 62 1.55 -11.45 -0.50
CA HIS A 62 1.83 -12.88 -0.37
C HIS A 62 0.83 -13.66 -1.21
N CYS A 63 1.28 -14.18 -2.36
CA CYS A 63 0.42 -14.99 -3.22
C CYS A 63 0.05 -16.28 -2.51
N VAL A 64 -1.24 -16.59 -2.50
CA VAL A 64 -1.76 -17.84 -1.96
C VAL A 64 -1.46 -18.97 -2.94
N ALA A 65 -0.70 -19.96 -2.50
CA ALA A 65 -0.32 -21.11 -3.30
C ALA A 65 -1.35 -22.23 -3.21
N VAL A 66 -1.92 -22.42 -2.01
CA VAL A 66 -2.78 -23.56 -1.70
C VAL A 66 -3.87 -23.12 -0.73
N VAL A 67 -5.11 -23.51 -1.04
CA VAL A 67 -6.28 -23.36 -0.17
C VAL A 67 -6.98 -24.71 -0.09
N HIS A 68 -7.14 -25.24 1.12
CA HIS A 68 -7.86 -26.49 1.37
C HIS A 68 -9.03 -26.24 2.32
N LEU A 69 -10.24 -26.64 1.94
CA LEU A 69 -11.37 -26.68 2.85
C LEU A 69 -11.20 -27.89 3.77
N LYS A 70 -11.05 -27.65 5.08
CA LYS A 70 -10.91 -28.69 6.10
C LYS A 70 -12.25 -29.22 6.60
N GLY A 71 -13.27 -28.37 6.61
CA GLY A 71 -14.61 -28.76 7.04
C GLY A 71 -15.59 -27.60 6.94
N SER A 72 -16.87 -27.93 6.83
CA SER A 72 -17.96 -27.01 7.12
C SER A 72 -18.67 -27.47 8.38
N ASP A 73 -18.93 -26.57 9.31
CA ASP A 73 -19.78 -26.88 10.44
C ASP A 73 -21.24 -27.05 9.95
N PRO A 74 -21.90 -28.18 10.23
CA PRO A 74 -23.32 -28.36 9.90
C PRO A 74 -24.27 -27.52 10.78
N SER A 75 -23.82 -27.04 11.94
CA SER A 75 -24.64 -26.30 12.91
C SER A 75 -24.64 -24.78 12.69
N ALA A 76 -23.64 -24.24 12.00
CA ALA A 76 -23.55 -22.83 11.62
C ALA A 76 -22.81 -22.74 10.28
N PRO A 77 -23.17 -21.81 9.37
CA PRO A 77 -22.49 -21.67 8.10
C PRO A 77 -21.08 -21.11 8.33
N SER A 78 -20.15 -21.97 8.72
CA SER A 78 -18.75 -21.64 8.93
C SER A 78 -17.88 -22.65 8.21
N TYR A 79 -16.94 -22.14 7.43
CA TYR A 79 -16.06 -22.91 6.57
C TYR A 79 -14.64 -22.71 7.04
N MET A 80 -13.98 -23.79 7.43
CA MET A 80 -12.60 -23.76 7.90
C MET A 80 -11.65 -24.09 6.76
N TYR A 81 -10.74 -23.17 6.46
CA TYR A 81 -9.75 -23.30 5.40
C TYR A 81 -8.33 -23.35 5.96
N SER A 82 -7.51 -24.25 5.42
CA SER A 82 -6.06 -24.21 5.57
C SER A 82 -5.45 -23.50 4.37
N ILE A 83 -4.69 -22.44 4.63
CA ILE A 83 -4.09 -21.58 3.60
C ILE A 83 -2.58 -21.65 3.71
N GLN A 84 -1.92 -21.80 2.55
CA GLN A 84 -0.49 -21.65 2.41
C GLN A 84 -0.18 -20.56 1.39
N ALA A 85 0.67 -19.62 1.79
CA ALA A 85 1.09 -18.51 0.96
C ALA A 85 2.62 -18.37 0.98
N PHE A 86 3.18 -17.79 -0.08
CA PHE A 86 4.61 -17.58 -0.17
C PHE A 86 5.09 -16.57 0.89
N GLY A 87 6.18 -16.90 1.58
CA GLY A 87 6.75 -16.07 2.64
C GLY A 87 5.99 -16.07 3.97
N LEU A 88 4.85 -16.75 4.07
CA LEU A 88 4.07 -16.88 5.31
C LEU A 88 4.10 -18.32 5.85
N ARG A 89 3.96 -18.47 7.17
CA ARG A 89 3.69 -19.77 7.78
C ARG A 89 2.27 -20.23 7.38
N PRO A 90 2.03 -21.55 7.22
CA PRO A 90 0.68 -22.06 7.01
C PRO A 90 -0.26 -21.58 8.12
N LEU A 91 -1.49 -21.25 7.76
CA LEU A 91 -2.48 -20.76 8.71
C LEU A 91 -3.86 -21.36 8.44
N GLU A 92 -4.73 -21.23 9.43
CA GLU A 92 -6.11 -21.67 9.36
C GLU A 92 -7.04 -20.49 9.59
N ILE A 93 -8.06 -20.37 8.75
CA ILE A 93 -9.09 -19.34 8.88
C ILE A 93 -10.47 -19.96 8.87
N THR A 94 -11.37 -19.36 9.64
CA THR A 94 -12.80 -19.69 9.61
C THR A 94 -13.54 -18.53 8.96
N LEU A 95 -14.30 -18.84 7.92
CA LEU A 95 -15.08 -17.85 7.16
C LEU A 95 -16.57 -18.17 7.25
N PRO A 96 -17.43 -17.16 7.40
CA PRO A 96 -18.88 -17.37 7.39
C PRO A 96 -19.40 -17.75 6.00
N ASN A 97 -18.70 -17.29 4.95
CA ASN A 97 -19.08 -17.51 3.57
C ASN A 97 -18.06 -18.42 2.89
N LYS A 98 -18.52 -19.22 1.95
CA LYS A 98 -17.64 -20.07 1.15
C LYS A 98 -16.76 -19.21 0.24
N LEU A 99 -15.47 -19.56 0.12
CA LEU A 99 -14.57 -18.99 -0.88
C LEU A 99 -14.92 -19.63 -2.24
N GLU A 100 -16.03 -19.22 -2.85
CA GLU A 100 -16.46 -19.68 -4.17
C GLU A 100 -15.52 -19.18 -5.27
N ASP A 101 -15.40 -19.95 -6.37
CA ASP A 101 -14.68 -19.72 -7.65
C ASP A 101 -13.21 -19.26 -7.65
N GLU A 102 -12.75 -18.60 -6.60
CA GLU A 102 -11.44 -18.00 -6.49
C GLU A 102 -10.37 -19.02 -6.10
N THR A 103 -10.76 -20.16 -5.52
CA THR A 103 -9.85 -21.29 -5.28
C THR A 103 -9.52 -22.06 -6.57
N ARG A 104 -10.28 -21.87 -7.67
CA ARG A 104 -10.09 -22.62 -8.91
C ARG A 104 -8.86 -22.16 -9.71
N SER A 105 -8.44 -20.92 -9.52
CA SER A 105 -7.29 -20.32 -10.21
C SER A 105 -6.16 -20.08 -9.21
N ARG A 106 -5.04 -20.80 -9.34
CA ARG A 106 -3.84 -20.54 -8.54
C ARG A 106 -3.39 -19.08 -8.74
N GLY A 107 -3.18 -18.35 -7.64
CA GLY A 107 -2.67 -16.98 -7.67
C GLY A 107 -3.72 -15.87 -7.77
N SER A 108 -5.01 -16.19 -7.88
CA SER A 108 -6.12 -15.23 -7.79
C SER A 108 -6.24 -14.61 -6.39
N LEU A 109 -5.87 -15.37 -5.35
CA LEU A 109 -5.97 -14.99 -3.95
C LEU A 109 -4.63 -14.50 -3.42
N GLN A 110 -4.67 -13.38 -2.71
CA GLN A 110 -3.48 -12.74 -2.16
C GLN A 110 -3.76 -12.31 -0.72
N LEU A 111 -2.88 -12.72 0.19
CA LEU A 111 -2.82 -12.19 1.55
C LEU A 111 -1.89 -10.99 1.52
N VAL A 112 -2.41 -9.82 1.90
CA VAL A 112 -1.64 -8.59 1.78
C VAL A 112 -1.52 -7.89 3.12
N ARG A 113 -0.33 -7.33 3.37
CA ARG A 113 -0.06 -6.41 4.47
C ARG A 113 -0.09 -4.98 3.91
N PRO A 114 -1.02 -4.13 4.32
CA PRO A 114 -0.97 -2.71 3.96
C PRO A 114 0.36 -2.11 4.37
N TRP A 115 1.02 -1.42 3.45
CA TRP A 115 2.22 -0.66 3.74
C TRP A 115 1.85 0.71 4.29
N HIS A 116 2.66 1.21 5.23
CA HIS A 116 2.53 2.60 5.69
C HIS A 116 3.91 3.21 5.92
N SER A 117 4.08 4.45 5.47
CA SER A 117 5.33 5.22 5.57
C SER A 117 5.65 5.73 6.98
N LYS A 118 4.85 5.37 8.00
CA LYS A 118 5.21 5.60 9.41
C LYS A 118 5.66 4.31 10.10
N LEU A 119 5.87 3.23 9.35
CA LEU A 119 6.57 2.05 9.87
C LEU A 119 7.96 2.53 10.30
N PRO A 120 8.41 2.24 11.53
CA PRO A 120 9.76 2.62 11.94
C PRO A 120 10.76 2.05 10.92
N GLY A 121 11.57 2.95 10.35
CA GLY A 121 12.50 2.66 9.27
C GLY A 121 11.94 2.73 7.85
N SER A 122 10.91 3.53 7.59
CA SER A 122 10.45 3.84 6.21
C SER A 122 10.87 5.23 5.70
N SER A 123 11.80 5.88 6.40
CA SER A 123 12.36 7.21 6.05
C SER A 123 13.22 7.16 4.79
N ALA A 124 13.40 8.32 4.14
CA ALA A 124 14.14 8.52 2.89
C ALA A 124 15.60 8.01 2.89
N GLU A 125 16.17 7.79 4.07
CA GLU A 125 17.51 7.24 4.27
C GLU A 125 17.39 6.05 5.22
N LEU A 126 17.44 4.85 4.66
CA LEU A 126 17.41 3.60 5.42
C LEU A 126 18.85 3.32 5.89
N ASP A 127 19.21 3.79 7.08
CA ASP A 127 20.45 3.39 7.74
C ASP A 127 20.35 1.94 8.27
N ALA A 128 21.48 1.35 8.63
CA ALA A 128 21.56 -0.02 9.17
C ALA A 128 21.04 -0.16 10.62
N VAL A 129 20.29 0.81 11.14
CA VAL A 129 19.58 0.69 12.42
C VAL A 129 18.07 0.69 12.16
N THR A 130 17.65 1.53 11.21
CA THR A 130 16.29 1.63 10.69
C THR A 130 15.90 0.42 9.84
N GLU A 131 16.82 -0.19 9.09
CA GLU A 131 16.57 -1.45 8.39
C GLU A 131 16.27 -2.60 9.38
N GLU A 132 17.07 -2.77 10.42
CA GLU A 132 16.88 -3.88 11.37
C GLU A 132 15.59 -3.70 12.17
N GLN A 133 15.23 -2.45 12.47
CA GLN A 133 13.99 -2.09 13.16
C GLN A 133 12.77 -2.33 12.27
N LEU A 134 12.88 -2.01 10.97
CA LEU A 134 11.86 -2.33 9.97
C LEU A 134 11.69 -3.84 9.83
N LEU A 135 12.79 -4.58 9.67
CA LEU A 135 12.78 -6.05 9.59
C LEU A 135 12.12 -6.68 10.81
N SER A 136 12.50 -6.22 12.01
CA SER A 136 11.91 -6.69 13.27
C SER A 136 10.41 -6.39 13.36
N THR A 137 9.96 -5.27 12.80
CA THR A 137 8.55 -4.91 12.74
C THR A 137 7.78 -5.73 11.69
N LEU A 138 8.43 -6.02 10.57
CA LEU A 138 7.86 -6.85 9.52
C LEU A 138 7.79 -8.33 9.90
N GLU A 139 8.68 -8.80 10.77
CA GLU A 139 8.73 -10.18 11.28
C GLU A 139 7.61 -10.51 12.28
N ARG A 140 7.01 -9.48 12.90
CA ARG A 140 5.85 -9.66 13.78
C ARG A 140 4.62 -10.14 13.00
N PRO A 141 3.75 -10.93 13.65
CA PRO A 141 2.47 -11.27 13.08
C PRO A 141 1.64 -10.01 12.80
N PHE A 142 0.81 -10.07 11.76
CA PHE A 142 0.01 -8.92 11.33
C PHE A 142 -1.37 -9.35 10.87
N ASN A 143 -2.30 -8.39 10.86
CA ASN A 143 -3.64 -8.57 10.33
C ASN A 143 -3.59 -8.37 8.81
N ALA A 144 -3.76 -9.45 8.07
CA ALA A 144 -3.77 -9.46 6.62
C ALA A 144 -5.15 -9.11 6.07
N LEU A 145 -5.17 -8.50 4.89
CA LEU A 145 -6.36 -8.46 4.04
C LEU A 145 -6.29 -9.63 3.08
N LEU A 146 -7.40 -10.33 2.90
CA LEU A 146 -7.54 -11.31 1.84
C LEU A 146 -8.17 -10.63 0.63
N LEU A 147 -7.41 -10.59 -0.46
CA LEU A 147 -7.82 -9.99 -1.72
C LEU A 147 -8.00 -11.07 -2.78
N SER A 148 -8.97 -10.85 -3.64
CA SER A 148 -9.15 -11.60 -4.86
C SER A 148 -8.96 -10.74 -6.08
N GLN A 149 -8.33 -11.30 -7.09
CA GLN A 149 -8.07 -10.60 -8.34
C GLN A 149 -9.32 -10.63 -9.23
N LEU A 150 -9.73 -9.45 -9.66
CA LEU A 150 -10.77 -9.21 -10.65
C LEU A 150 -10.14 -8.91 -12.03
N PRO A 151 -10.94 -8.90 -13.11
CA PRO A 151 -10.50 -8.38 -14.40
C PRO A 151 -9.92 -6.96 -14.29
N HIS A 152 -9.09 -6.57 -15.26
CA HIS A 152 -8.48 -5.23 -15.33
C HIS A 152 -7.57 -4.86 -14.15
N ASN A 153 -6.94 -5.84 -13.49
CA ASN A 153 -6.00 -5.62 -12.37
C ASN A 153 -6.65 -4.93 -11.15
N GLU A 154 -7.97 -5.09 -11.02
CA GLU A 154 -8.72 -4.70 -9.85
C GLU A 154 -8.73 -5.83 -8.83
N HIS A 155 -8.98 -5.48 -7.58
CA HIS A 155 -8.97 -6.45 -6.49
C HIS A 155 -10.16 -6.22 -5.58
N LYS A 156 -10.85 -7.29 -5.21
CA LYS A 156 -11.92 -7.24 -4.23
C LYS A 156 -11.40 -7.70 -2.90
N ARG A 157 -11.72 -6.96 -1.84
CA ARG A 157 -11.52 -7.49 -0.48
C ARG A 157 -12.61 -8.53 -0.20
N ILE A 158 -12.18 -9.74 0.12
CA ILE A 158 -13.06 -10.81 0.58
C ILE A 158 -12.82 -11.07 2.07
N ALA A 159 -13.75 -11.77 2.72
CA ALA A 159 -13.68 -12.03 4.16
C ALA A 159 -13.48 -10.74 5.00
N SER A 160 -14.15 -9.65 4.61
CA SER A 160 -13.91 -8.32 5.18
C SER A 160 -14.20 -8.22 6.69
N SER A 161 -15.14 -9.04 7.19
CA SER A 161 -15.50 -9.13 8.61
C SER A 161 -14.62 -10.08 9.43
N THR A 162 -13.72 -10.84 8.78
CA THR A 162 -12.84 -11.80 9.46
C THR A 162 -11.48 -11.17 9.73
N CYS A 163 -11.02 -11.26 10.98
CA CYS A 163 -9.63 -10.95 11.30
C CYS A 163 -8.73 -12.12 10.89
N ILE A 164 -7.78 -11.87 9.99
CA ILE A 164 -6.84 -12.88 9.50
C ILE A 164 -5.44 -12.53 9.99
N THR A 165 -5.00 -13.19 11.06
CA THR A 165 -3.65 -13.00 11.58
C THR A 165 -2.70 -13.96 10.89
N VAL A 166 -1.63 -13.41 10.29
CA VAL A 166 -0.63 -14.21 9.57
C VAL A 166 0.76 -13.96 10.14
N GLN A 167 1.62 -14.97 10.02
CA GLN A 167 2.99 -14.93 10.53
C GLN A 167 3.98 -15.11 9.37
N PRO A 168 4.92 -14.17 9.14
CA PRO A 168 6.02 -14.38 8.20
C PRO A 168 6.89 -15.60 8.55
N LYS A 169 7.47 -16.26 7.54
CA LYS A 169 8.40 -17.39 7.77
C LYS A 169 9.68 -16.95 8.47
N GLY A 170 10.10 -15.70 8.27
CA GLY A 170 11.26 -15.08 8.91
C GLY A 170 11.93 -14.03 8.01
N ARG A 171 13.05 -13.48 8.46
CA ARG A 171 13.79 -12.39 7.77
C ARG A 171 14.05 -12.62 6.28
N ALA A 172 14.52 -13.81 5.90
CA ALA A 172 14.81 -14.12 4.49
C ALA A 172 13.57 -14.02 3.57
N SER A 173 12.37 -14.28 4.10
CA SER A 173 11.14 -14.09 3.34
C SER A 173 10.74 -12.62 3.22
N ILE A 174 11.05 -11.80 4.23
CA ILE A 174 10.76 -10.36 4.25
C ILE A 174 11.66 -9.63 3.25
N LEU A 175 12.96 -9.95 3.25
CA LEU A 175 13.92 -9.36 2.29
C LEU A 175 13.59 -9.68 0.83
N LYS A 176 12.93 -10.81 0.57
CA LYS A 176 12.43 -11.19 -0.76
C LYS A 176 11.03 -10.65 -1.07
N SER A 177 10.37 -10.05 -0.08
CA SER A 177 9.02 -9.54 -0.24
C SER A 177 9.05 -8.26 -1.08
N LYS A 178 7.98 -8.06 -1.83
CA LYS A 178 7.83 -6.92 -2.71
C LYS A 178 6.55 -6.18 -2.37
N ILE A 179 6.61 -4.86 -2.45
CA ILE A 179 5.43 -4.02 -2.39
C ILE A 179 4.84 -3.89 -3.78
N ARG A 180 3.54 -4.14 -3.87
CA ARG A 180 2.73 -3.97 -5.07
C ARG A 180 1.61 -2.99 -4.78
N ILE A 181 1.23 -2.23 -5.79
CA ILE A 181 0.07 -1.34 -5.71
C ILE A 181 -1.20 -2.10 -6.07
N PHE A 182 -2.18 -2.07 -5.18
CA PHE A 182 -3.48 -2.72 -5.38
C PHE A 182 -4.58 -1.68 -5.60
N ASN A 183 -5.37 -1.88 -6.64
CA ASN A 183 -6.62 -1.14 -6.87
C ASN A 183 -7.76 -1.93 -6.24
N ILE A 184 -8.18 -1.54 -5.04
CA ILE A 184 -9.22 -2.23 -4.28
C ILE A 184 -10.58 -1.55 -4.54
N VAL A 185 -11.57 -2.35 -4.93
CA VAL A 185 -12.96 -1.93 -5.20
C VAL A 185 -13.94 -2.43 -4.14
#